data_AF-A0A9E1IHV3-F1
#
_entry.id   AF-A0A9E1IHV3-F1
#
_cell.length_a   1.000
_cell.length_b   1.000
_cell.length_c   1.000
_cell.angle_alpha   90.00
_cell.angle_beta   90.00
_cell.angle_gamma   90.00
#
_symmetry.space_group_name_H-M   'P 1'
#
loop_
_entity.id
_entity.type
_entity.pdbx_description
1 polymer ?
#
loop_
_entity_poly.entity_id
_entity_poly.type
_entity_poly.pdbx_seq_one_letter_code
_entity_poly.pdbx_strand_id
1 'polypeptide(L)'
;MSDLIPPTYQQAAEEVRQHLVTLRGGAPFLSPADALQLLSWLDEGVSVPVILRALERAAEARRKRRAMTRLSLCHAKRHLHRPTKSIFQGQSATGHPLGPLVEEIIGQAGHDSREDQLTKLARALGELPTEDPQSLARSALTLIRNFLASAWDELTNEQRREYLAAAQAELGDYAGLVDEPTLLAAAEELARDKLRQSYKLLTAAALWDLVEYQQ
;
A
#
# COMPACT_ATOMS: atom_id res chain seq x y z
N MET A 1 -3.45 23.25 4.66
CA MET A 1 -3.43 21.84 5.12
C MET A 1 -2.08 21.44 5.69
N SER A 2 -0.96 22.00 5.21
CA SER A 2 0.36 21.81 5.84
C SER A 2 0.45 22.39 7.27
N ASP A 3 -0.46 23.29 7.65
CA ASP A 3 -0.40 24.00 8.93
C ASP A 3 -0.89 23.21 10.15
N LEU A 4 -1.54 22.05 9.94
CA LEU A 4 -2.06 21.23 11.05
C LEU A 4 -1.03 20.22 11.59
N ILE A 5 0.05 19.94 10.85
CA ILE A 5 1.01 18.89 11.20
C ILE A 5 2.30 19.56 11.66
N PRO A 6 2.73 19.34 12.92
CA PRO A 6 3.99 19.88 13.43
C PRO A 6 5.18 19.49 12.56
N PRO A 7 6.23 20.34 12.44
CA PRO A 7 7.42 20.03 11.64
C PRO A 7 8.05 18.67 11.96
N THR A 8 8.01 18.26 13.22
CA THR A 8 8.52 16.97 13.70
C THR A 8 7.80 15.76 13.13
N TYR A 9 6.55 15.92 12.68
CA TYR A 9 5.72 14.84 12.13
C TYR A 9 5.53 14.91 10.61
N GLN A 10 6.12 15.88 9.93
CA GLN A 10 5.93 16.07 8.49
C GLN A 10 6.32 14.86 7.66
N GLN A 11 7.48 14.26 7.95
CA GLN A 11 7.93 13.06 7.22
C GLN A 11 6.99 11.87 7.46
N ALA A 12 6.62 11.61 8.71
CA ALA A 12 5.70 10.52 9.06
C ALA A 12 4.33 10.70 8.39
N ALA A 13 3.82 11.95 8.37
CA ALA A 13 2.57 12.27 7.71
C ALA A 13 2.64 12.09 6.20
N GLU A 14 3.75 12.49 5.57
CA GLU A 14 3.95 12.29 4.15
C GLU A 14 4.01 10.80 3.78
N GLU A 15 4.70 9.98 4.58
CA GLU A 15 4.76 8.52 4.39
C GLU A 15 3.36 7.89 4.47
N VAL A 16 2.58 8.23 5.51
CA VAL A 16 1.21 7.73 5.68
C VAL A 16 0.28 8.22 4.57
N ARG A 17 0.38 9.49 4.19
CA ARG A 17 -0.40 10.10 3.11
C ARG A 17 -0.13 9.40 1.78
N GLN A 18 1.13 9.26 1.40
CA GLN A 18 1.50 8.58 0.16
C GLN A 18 1.02 7.13 0.16
N HIS A 19 1.14 6.40 1.27
CA HIS A 19 0.66 5.03 1.36
C HIS A 19 -0.87 4.93 1.24
N LEU A 20 -1.61 5.87 1.85
CA LEU A 20 -3.05 5.98 1.68
C LEU A 20 -3.46 6.25 0.23
N VAL A 21 -2.73 7.10 -0.48
CA VAL A 21 -2.95 7.34 -1.91
C VAL A 21 -2.74 6.05 -2.71
N THR A 22 -1.69 5.28 -2.41
CA THR A 22 -1.48 3.96 -3.03
C THR A 22 -2.63 2.99 -2.75
N LEU A 23 -3.22 3.02 -1.55
CA LEU A 23 -4.33 2.14 -1.18
C LEU A 23 -5.68 2.56 -1.80
N ARG A 24 -5.96 3.86 -1.87
CA ARG A 24 -7.27 4.40 -2.25
C ARG A 24 -7.37 4.81 -3.72
N GLY A 25 -6.26 5.20 -4.34
CA GLY A 25 -6.33 6.07 -5.51
C GLY A 25 -6.82 7.49 -5.17
N GLY A 26 -6.33 8.47 -5.93
CA GLY A 26 -6.79 9.86 -5.81
C GLY A 26 -6.59 10.52 -4.44
N ALA A 27 -7.15 11.72 -4.31
CA ALA A 27 -7.03 12.71 -3.21
C ALA A 27 -5.69 12.67 -2.45
N PRO A 28 -4.71 13.50 -2.86
CA PRO A 28 -3.37 13.48 -2.26
C PRO A 28 -3.35 14.02 -0.82
N PHE A 29 -4.49 14.34 -0.22
CA PHE A 29 -4.55 15.01 1.08
C PHE A 29 -5.26 14.15 2.13
N LEU A 30 -4.74 14.15 3.35
CA LEU A 30 -5.40 13.53 4.50
C LEU A 30 -6.64 14.33 4.86
N SER A 31 -7.81 13.69 5.04
CA SER A 31 -8.96 14.41 5.60
C SER A 31 -8.60 15.02 6.98
N PRO A 32 -9.26 16.10 7.44
CA PRO A 32 -9.00 16.64 8.77
C PRO A 32 -9.10 15.58 9.89
N ALA A 33 -10.04 14.65 9.77
CA ALA A 33 -10.19 13.52 10.69
C ALA A 33 -8.99 12.55 10.63
N ASP A 34 -8.51 12.23 9.42
CA ASP A 34 -7.29 11.42 9.23
C ASP A 34 -6.06 12.14 9.82
N ALA A 35 -5.91 13.44 9.59
CA ALA A 35 -4.79 14.22 10.12
C ALA A 35 -4.77 14.24 11.66
N LEU A 36 -5.91 14.51 12.30
CA LEU A 36 -6.02 14.48 13.76
C LEU A 36 -5.76 13.09 14.34
N GLN A 37 -6.28 12.04 13.69
CA GLN A 37 -6.05 10.67 14.13
C GLN A 37 -4.57 10.27 14.01
N LEU A 38 -3.89 10.70 12.94
CA LEU A 38 -2.47 10.47 12.76
C LEU A 38 -1.66 11.16 13.87
N LEU A 39 -1.95 12.44 14.16
CA LEU A 39 -1.24 13.17 15.22
C LEU A 39 -1.40 12.48 16.57
N SER A 40 -2.61 12.09 16.94
CA SER A 40 -2.87 11.32 18.17
C SER A 40 -2.03 10.04 18.23
N TRP A 41 -1.90 9.29 17.13
CA TRP A 41 -1.07 8.09 17.11
C TRP A 41 0.43 8.38 17.22
N LEU A 42 0.91 9.44 16.58
CA LEU A 42 2.33 9.83 16.66
C LEU A 42 2.68 10.37 18.06
N ASP A 43 1.76 11.09 18.71
CA ASP A 43 1.89 11.54 20.10
C ASP A 43 1.90 10.35 21.08
N GLU A 44 1.12 9.31 20.79
CA GLU A 44 1.08 8.04 21.54
C GLU A 44 2.31 7.14 21.27
N GLY A 45 3.23 7.54 20.39
CA GLY A 45 4.43 6.79 20.03
C GLY A 45 4.18 5.60 19.10
N VAL A 46 3.02 5.56 18.42
CA VAL A 46 2.75 4.54 17.39
C VAL A 46 3.64 4.80 16.19
N SER A 47 4.52 3.84 15.88
CA SER A 47 5.45 3.97 14.77
C SER A 47 4.75 3.94 13.41
N VAL A 48 5.28 4.67 12.43
CA VAL A 48 4.79 4.65 11.03
C VAL A 48 4.64 3.23 10.49
N PRO A 49 5.60 2.29 10.66
CA PRO A 49 5.46 0.91 10.20
C PRO A 49 4.18 0.22 10.71
N VAL A 50 3.82 0.43 11.98
CA VAL A 50 2.60 -0.12 12.60
C VAL A 50 1.36 0.50 11.97
N ILE A 51 1.38 1.80 11.70
CA ILE A 51 0.29 2.52 11.02
C ILE A 51 0.07 1.97 9.60
N LEU A 52 1.14 1.81 8.82
CA LEU A 52 1.06 1.31 7.44
C LEU A 52 0.52 -0.13 7.39
N ARG A 53 1.04 -1.03 8.24
CA ARG A 53 0.51 -2.40 8.38
C ARG A 53 -0.98 -2.42 8.76
N ALA A 54 -1.40 -1.53 9.67
CA ALA A 54 -2.79 -1.43 10.08
C ALA A 54 -3.71 -0.96 8.93
N LEU A 55 -3.24 -0.05 8.08
CA LEU A 55 -3.94 0.41 6.89
C LEU A 55 -4.14 -0.71 5.86
N GLU A 56 -3.11 -1.51 5.58
CA GLU A 56 -3.21 -2.64 4.64
C GLU A 56 -4.21 -3.68 5.13
N ARG A 57 -4.20 -4.00 6.42
CA ARG A 57 -5.19 -4.91 7.04
C ARG A 57 -6.60 -4.34 7.00
N ALA A 58 -6.74 -3.04 7.21
CA ALA A 58 -8.04 -2.38 7.09
C ALA A 58 -8.56 -2.47 5.65
N ALA A 59 -7.70 -2.23 4.66
CA ALA A 59 -8.04 -2.40 3.25
C ALA A 59 -8.44 -3.85 2.93
N GLU A 60 -7.68 -4.83 3.40
CA GLU A 60 -8.01 -6.25 3.22
C GLU A 60 -9.33 -6.64 3.90
N ALA A 61 -9.56 -6.21 5.13
CA ALA A 61 -10.79 -6.49 5.87
C ALA A 61 -12.01 -5.83 5.23
N ARG A 62 -11.85 -4.63 4.67
CA ARG A 62 -12.90 -3.93 3.91
C ARG A 62 -13.26 -4.70 2.66
N ARG A 63 -12.27 -5.14 1.88
CA ARG A 63 -12.46 -6.00 0.71
C ARG A 63 -13.21 -7.28 1.04
N LYS A 64 -12.77 -8.03 2.07
CA LYS A 64 -13.44 -9.28 2.50
C LYS A 64 -14.92 -9.06 2.88
N ARG A 65 -15.25 -7.88 3.42
CA ARG A 65 -16.61 -7.50 3.80
C ARG A 65 -17.37 -6.75 2.71
N ARG A 66 -16.74 -6.49 1.56
CA ARG A 66 -17.27 -5.63 0.49
C ARG A 66 -17.75 -4.29 1.04
N ALA A 67 -16.96 -3.69 1.94
CA ALA A 67 -17.30 -2.41 2.56
C ALA A 67 -17.05 -1.26 1.57
N MET A 68 -18.10 -0.49 1.29
CA MET A 68 -18.11 0.54 0.24
C MET A 68 -17.80 1.96 0.73
N THR A 69 -17.66 2.16 2.05
CA THR A 69 -17.15 3.44 2.61
C THR A 69 -15.74 3.68 2.12
N ARG A 70 -15.18 4.89 2.13
CA ARG A 70 -13.77 5.11 1.77
C ARG A 70 -12.81 4.62 2.87
N LEU A 71 -11.63 4.09 2.53
CA LEU A 71 -10.62 3.74 3.55
C LEU A 71 -10.26 5.00 4.37
N SER A 72 -9.98 4.86 5.67
CA SER A 72 -9.57 5.96 6.56
C SER A 72 -8.67 5.44 7.68
N LEU A 73 -7.93 6.31 8.36
CA LEU A 73 -7.14 5.93 9.53
C LEU A 73 -8.04 5.42 10.67
N CYS A 74 -9.24 5.97 10.82
CA CYS A 74 -10.20 5.46 11.81
C CYS A 74 -10.52 3.97 11.58
N HIS A 75 -10.58 3.51 10.32
CA HIS A 75 -10.79 2.08 10.02
C HIS A 75 -9.59 1.21 10.44
N ALA A 76 -8.37 1.76 10.41
CA ALA A 76 -7.15 1.07 10.78
C ALA A 76 -6.93 0.94 12.29
N LYS A 77 -7.60 1.76 13.12
CA LYS A 77 -7.45 1.74 14.59
C LYS A 77 -7.53 0.34 15.20
N ARG A 78 -8.54 -0.46 14.81
CA ARG A 78 -8.74 -1.83 15.34
C ARG A 78 -7.71 -2.86 14.84
N HIS A 79 -6.86 -2.47 13.90
CA HIS A 79 -5.83 -3.30 13.28
C HIS A 79 -4.42 -2.96 13.77
N LEU A 80 -4.27 -1.88 14.55
CA LEU A 80 -3.03 -1.58 15.26
C LEU A 80 -2.63 -2.75 16.15
N HIS A 81 -1.33 -3.02 16.22
CA HIS A 81 -0.70 -4.06 17.04
C HIS A 81 -1.23 -5.50 16.85
N ARG A 82 -2.09 -5.76 15.85
CA ARG A 82 -2.40 -7.15 15.52
C ARG A 82 -1.12 -7.85 15.05
N PRO A 83 -0.88 -9.11 15.40
CA PRO A 83 0.24 -9.86 14.84
C PRO A 83 0.04 -10.07 13.33
N THR A 84 1.11 -9.94 12.54
CA THR A 84 1.13 -10.36 11.12
C THR A 84 1.60 -11.80 11.06
N LYS A 85 0.96 -12.64 10.25
CA LYS A 85 1.57 -13.90 9.84
C LYS A 85 2.50 -13.58 8.67
N SER A 86 3.82 -13.69 8.90
CA SER A 86 4.81 -13.43 7.85
C SER A 86 4.65 -14.42 6.70
N ILE A 87 4.62 -13.90 5.47
CA ILE A 87 4.59 -14.70 4.24
C ILE A 87 5.96 -15.35 4.01
N PHE A 88 7.03 -14.70 4.48
CA PHE A 88 8.42 -15.14 4.38
C PHE A 88 8.90 -15.87 5.64
N GLN A 89 7.97 -16.37 6.47
CA GLN A 89 8.34 -17.02 7.73
C GLN A 89 9.25 -18.23 7.48
N GLY A 90 10.44 -18.21 8.10
CA GLY A 90 11.43 -19.29 7.96
C GLY A 90 12.34 -19.15 6.73
N GLN A 91 12.18 -18.11 5.92
CA GLN A 91 13.14 -17.79 4.86
C GLN A 91 14.25 -16.93 5.46
N SER A 92 15.47 -17.46 5.50
CA SER A 92 16.65 -16.70 5.89
C SER A 92 17.32 -16.18 4.63
N ALA A 93 17.51 -14.86 4.54
CA ALA A 93 18.24 -14.27 3.43
C ALA A 93 19.75 -14.48 3.63
N THR A 94 20.42 -15.09 2.65
CA THR A 94 21.89 -15.10 2.59
C THR A 94 22.37 -13.81 1.93
N GLY A 95 22.66 -12.78 2.74
CA GLY A 95 23.19 -11.50 2.27
C GLY A 95 22.20 -10.36 2.43
N HIS A 96 21.37 -10.09 1.42
CA HIS A 96 20.48 -8.93 1.43
C HIS A 96 19.13 -9.23 2.11
N PRO A 97 18.64 -8.45 3.10
CA PRO A 97 17.40 -8.74 3.82
C PRO A 97 16.15 -8.89 2.93
N LEU A 98 16.11 -8.18 1.80
CA LEU A 98 15.02 -8.26 0.82
C LEU A 98 15.21 -9.37 -0.24
N GLY A 99 16.28 -10.18 -0.15
CA GLY A 99 16.60 -11.24 -1.12
C GLY A 99 15.42 -12.15 -1.46
N PRO A 100 14.69 -12.69 -0.47
CA PRO A 100 13.51 -13.51 -0.73
C PRO A 100 12.42 -12.80 -1.55
N LEU A 101 12.19 -11.51 -1.29
CA LEU A 101 11.24 -10.71 -2.07
C LEU A 101 11.75 -10.48 -3.50
N VAL A 102 13.04 -10.22 -3.67
CA VAL A 102 13.67 -10.03 -4.99
C VAL A 102 13.53 -11.30 -5.83
N GLU A 103 13.79 -12.47 -5.27
CA GLU A 103 13.65 -13.77 -5.95
C GLU A 103 12.21 -14.02 -6.40
N GLU A 104 11.24 -13.77 -5.53
CA GLU A 104 9.81 -13.92 -5.86
C GLU A 104 9.37 -12.93 -6.96
N ILE A 105 9.84 -11.68 -6.93
CA ILE A 105 9.53 -10.71 -7.99
C ILE A 105 10.10 -11.16 -9.34
N ILE A 106 11.32 -11.68 -9.37
CA ILE A 106 11.94 -12.22 -10.60
C ILE A 106 11.16 -13.44 -11.11
N GLY A 107 10.76 -14.34 -10.22
CA GLY A 107 9.92 -15.49 -10.57
C GLY A 107 8.58 -15.08 -11.16
N GLN A 108 7.95 -14.05 -10.61
CA GLN A 108 6.71 -13.48 -11.14
C GLN A 108 6.92 -12.79 -12.50
N ALA A 109 8.05 -12.12 -12.71
CA ALA A 109 8.33 -11.36 -13.92
C ALA A 109 8.23 -12.21 -15.19
N GLY A 110 8.70 -13.46 -15.17
CA GLY A 110 8.68 -14.36 -16.33
C GLY A 110 7.28 -14.77 -16.82
N HIS A 111 6.21 -14.38 -16.09
CA HIS A 111 4.82 -14.67 -16.43
C HIS A 111 3.94 -13.42 -16.49
N ASP A 112 4.50 -12.22 -16.30
CA ASP A 112 3.75 -10.97 -16.29
C ASP A 112 4.08 -10.14 -17.55
N SER A 113 3.05 -9.53 -18.14
CA SER A 113 3.18 -8.51 -19.20
C SER A 113 4.14 -7.36 -18.88
N ARG A 114 4.49 -7.15 -17.60
CA ARG A 114 5.38 -6.11 -17.07
C ARG A 114 6.75 -6.65 -16.64
N GLU A 115 7.21 -7.73 -17.24
CA GLU A 115 8.51 -8.38 -16.96
C GLU A 115 9.65 -7.37 -16.75
N ASP A 116 9.82 -6.43 -17.69
CA ASP A 116 10.88 -5.41 -17.64
C ASP A 116 10.81 -4.53 -16.38
N GLN A 117 9.61 -4.14 -15.96
CA GLN A 117 9.43 -3.27 -14.79
C GLN A 117 9.63 -4.03 -13.49
N LEU A 118 9.13 -5.26 -13.42
CA LEU A 118 9.36 -6.13 -12.26
C LEU A 118 10.84 -6.45 -12.10
N THR A 119 11.54 -6.70 -13.21
CA THR A 119 13.00 -6.92 -13.21
C THR A 119 13.76 -5.67 -12.74
N LYS A 120 13.36 -4.48 -13.21
CA LYS A 120 13.93 -3.21 -12.73
C LYS A 120 13.65 -2.97 -11.25
N LEU A 121 12.44 -3.24 -10.78
CA LEU A 121 12.05 -3.14 -9.37
C LEU A 121 12.89 -4.09 -8.51
N ALA A 122 12.99 -5.37 -8.91
CA ALA A 122 13.77 -6.38 -8.20
C ALA A 122 15.24 -5.97 -8.06
N ARG A 123 15.85 -5.49 -9.15
CA ARG A 123 17.23 -4.96 -9.13
C ARG A 123 17.36 -3.79 -8.17
N ALA A 124 16.49 -2.78 -8.30
CA ALA A 124 16.53 -1.60 -7.46
C ALA A 124 16.36 -1.94 -5.97
N LEU A 125 15.53 -2.92 -5.63
CA LEU A 125 15.36 -3.42 -4.26
C LEU A 125 16.60 -4.13 -3.72
N GLY A 126 17.30 -4.91 -4.55
CA GLY A 126 18.52 -5.62 -4.18
C GLY A 126 19.77 -4.74 -4.05
N GLU A 127 19.72 -3.53 -4.61
CA GLU A 127 20.78 -2.52 -4.54
C GLU A 127 20.60 -1.51 -3.39
N LEU A 128 19.52 -1.64 -2.60
CA LEU A 128 19.28 -0.72 -1.50
C LEU A 128 20.31 -0.87 -0.38
N PRO A 129 20.76 0.22 0.25
CA PRO A 129 21.63 0.16 1.42
C PRO A 129 20.95 -0.55 2.60
N THR A 130 21.71 -1.36 3.34
CA THR A 130 21.19 -2.25 4.40
C THR A 130 21.58 -1.84 5.82
N GLU A 131 22.27 -0.70 5.99
CA GLU A 131 22.82 -0.25 7.26
C GLU A 131 21.75 0.13 8.29
N ASP A 132 20.63 0.71 7.83
CA ASP A 132 19.48 1.03 8.66
C ASP A 132 18.22 0.30 8.15
N PRO A 133 17.74 -0.70 8.91
CA PRO A 133 16.49 -1.43 8.62
C PRO A 133 15.29 -0.50 8.33
N GLN A 134 15.14 0.61 9.07
CA GLN A 134 14.01 1.51 8.85
C GLN A 134 14.13 2.24 7.51
N SER A 135 15.32 2.77 7.20
CA SER A 135 15.59 3.42 5.91
C SER A 135 15.50 2.46 4.74
N LEU A 136 15.94 1.20 4.90
CA LEU A 136 15.79 0.14 3.90
C LEU A 136 14.31 -0.09 3.57
N ALA A 137 13.48 -0.33 4.58
CA ALA A 137 12.05 -0.58 4.39
C ALA A 137 11.30 0.63 3.78
N ARG A 138 11.64 1.86 4.20
CA ARG A 138 11.08 3.09 3.62
C ARG A 138 11.45 3.27 2.14
N SER A 139 12.71 3.03 1.80
CA SER A 139 13.20 3.12 0.42
C SER A 139 12.55 2.06 -0.46
N ALA A 140 12.49 0.82 0.02
CA ALA A 140 11.81 -0.29 -0.65
C ALA A 140 10.32 0.01 -0.88
N LEU A 141 9.61 0.51 0.13
CA LEU A 141 8.20 0.87 0.00
C LEU A 141 7.99 2.01 -1.00
N THR A 142 8.93 2.94 -1.11
CA THR A 142 8.89 4.00 -2.12
C THR A 142 9.00 3.42 -3.53
N LEU A 143 9.95 2.52 -3.78
CA LEU A 143 10.08 1.82 -5.06
C LEU A 143 8.81 1.04 -5.43
N ILE A 144 8.23 0.30 -4.47
CA ILE A 144 6.99 -0.45 -4.67
C ILE A 144 5.82 0.48 -5.03
N ARG A 145 5.64 1.58 -4.30
CA ARG A 145 4.56 2.53 -4.56
C ARG A 145 4.69 3.16 -5.94
N ASN A 146 5.92 3.51 -6.34
CA ASN A 146 6.21 4.05 -7.67
C ASN A 146 5.89 3.02 -8.75
N PHE A 147 6.31 1.76 -8.58
CA PHE A 147 5.95 0.68 -9.49
C PHE A 147 4.44 0.53 -9.65
N LEU A 148 3.69 0.46 -8.54
CA LEU A 148 2.23 0.30 -8.58
C LEU A 148 1.52 1.51 -9.22
N ALA A 149 2.04 2.72 -9.01
CA ALA A 149 1.54 3.92 -9.66
C ALA A 149 1.79 3.87 -11.17
N SER A 150 3.02 3.59 -11.61
CA SER A 150 3.35 3.43 -13.04
C SER A 150 2.54 2.31 -13.68
N ALA A 151 2.39 1.16 -13.01
CA ALA A 151 1.63 0.03 -13.52
C ALA A 151 0.16 0.38 -13.80
N TRP A 152 -0.42 1.30 -13.01
CA TRP A 152 -1.76 1.85 -13.22
C TRP A 152 -1.81 2.89 -14.33
N ASP A 153 -0.82 3.78 -14.37
CA ASP A 153 -0.76 4.89 -15.34
C ASP A 153 -0.50 4.41 -16.78
N GLU A 154 0.20 3.29 -16.93
CA GLU A 154 0.51 2.69 -18.22
C GLU A 154 -0.55 1.70 -18.73
N LEU A 155 -1.62 1.45 -17.96
CA LEU A 155 -2.77 0.69 -18.48
C LEU A 155 -3.30 1.36 -19.74
N THR A 156 -3.57 0.56 -20.77
CA THR A 156 -4.25 1.09 -21.96
C THR A 156 -5.66 1.57 -21.58
N ASN A 157 -6.24 2.46 -22.39
CA ASN A 157 -7.62 2.91 -22.18
C ASN A 157 -8.63 1.75 -22.17
N GLU A 158 -8.33 0.65 -22.87
CA GLU A 158 -9.15 -0.56 -22.85
C GLU A 158 -9.00 -1.30 -21.52
N GLN A 159 -7.78 -1.62 -21.09
CA GLN A 159 -7.53 -2.29 -19.81
C GLN A 159 -8.09 -1.49 -18.63
N ARG A 160 -7.87 -0.17 -18.61
CA ARG A 160 -8.41 0.70 -17.55
C ARG A 160 -9.94 0.67 -17.52
N ARG A 161 -10.60 0.66 -18.69
CA ARG A 161 -12.06 0.50 -18.78
C ARG A 161 -12.52 -0.85 -18.24
N GLU A 162 -11.81 -1.93 -18.53
CA GLU A 162 -12.13 -3.27 -18.00
C GLU A 162 -12.04 -3.30 -16.47
N TYR A 163 -10.96 -2.78 -15.89
CA TYR A 163 -10.80 -2.67 -14.45
C TYR A 163 -11.91 -1.84 -13.79
N LEU A 164 -12.25 -0.69 -14.39
CA LEU A 164 -13.31 0.18 -13.88
C LEU A 164 -14.70 -0.44 -14.02
N ALA A 165 -15.00 -1.09 -15.15
CA ALA A 165 -16.27 -1.78 -15.36
C ALA A 165 -16.44 -2.95 -14.37
N ALA A 166 -15.39 -3.74 -14.16
CA ALA A 166 -15.40 -4.81 -13.16
C ALA A 166 -15.57 -4.28 -11.73
N ALA A 167 -14.95 -3.13 -11.41
CA ALA A 167 -15.13 -2.46 -10.12
C ALA A 167 -16.55 -1.92 -9.93
N GLN A 168 -17.13 -1.26 -10.95
CA GLN A 168 -18.51 -0.76 -10.92
C GLN A 168 -19.53 -1.90 -10.75
N ALA A 169 -19.34 -3.02 -11.46
CA ALA A 169 -20.17 -4.21 -11.29
C ALA A 169 -20.10 -4.77 -9.85
N GLU A 170 -18.93 -4.71 -9.21
CA GLU A 170 -18.75 -5.15 -7.83
C GLU A 170 -19.39 -4.21 -6.79
N LEU A 171 -19.51 -2.91 -7.10
CA LEU A 171 -20.21 -1.95 -6.24
C LEU A 171 -21.72 -2.25 -6.14
N GLY A 172 -22.32 -2.86 -7.18
CA GLY A 172 -23.72 -3.31 -7.16
C GLY A 172 -24.69 -2.19 -6.75
N ASP A 173 -25.57 -2.49 -5.79
CA ASP A 173 -26.60 -1.56 -5.30
C ASP A 173 -26.05 -0.26 -4.69
N TYR A 174 -24.77 -0.24 -4.29
CA TYR A 174 -24.13 0.98 -3.77
C TYR A 174 -24.13 2.11 -4.80
N ALA A 175 -24.08 1.78 -6.10
CA ALA A 175 -24.10 2.77 -7.17
C ALA A 175 -25.40 3.60 -7.19
N GLY A 176 -26.52 3.07 -6.69
CA GLY A 176 -27.78 3.81 -6.59
C GLY A 176 -27.91 4.68 -5.33
N LEU A 177 -26.95 4.62 -4.40
CA LEU A 177 -27.03 5.28 -3.09
C LEU A 177 -26.13 6.51 -2.94
N VAL A 178 -25.26 6.77 -3.93
CA VAL A 178 -24.28 7.86 -3.90
C VAL A 178 -24.33 8.68 -5.18
N ASP A 179 -23.77 9.88 -5.13
CA ASP A 179 -23.61 10.72 -6.32
C ASP A 179 -22.50 10.18 -7.24
N GLU A 180 -22.56 10.58 -8.51
CA GLU A 180 -21.63 10.13 -9.56
C GLU A 180 -20.15 10.36 -9.21
N PRO A 181 -19.72 11.50 -8.64
CA PRO A 181 -18.33 11.70 -8.24
C PRO A 181 -17.86 10.67 -7.18
N THR A 182 -18.70 10.37 -6.19
CA THR A 182 -18.38 9.37 -5.16
C THR A 182 -18.33 7.97 -5.76
N LEU A 183 -19.24 7.65 -6.69
CA LEU A 183 -19.26 6.39 -7.41
C LEU A 183 -17.97 6.18 -8.23
N LEU A 184 -17.54 7.20 -8.98
CA LEU A 184 -16.31 7.15 -9.79
C LEU A 184 -15.08 6.96 -8.91
N ALA A 185 -14.99 7.69 -7.79
CA ALA A 185 -13.88 7.55 -6.85
C ALA A 185 -13.84 6.16 -6.21
N ALA A 186 -15.01 5.60 -5.82
CA ALA A 186 -15.08 4.25 -5.27
C ALA A 186 -14.69 3.19 -6.32
N ALA A 187 -15.16 3.33 -7.56
CA ALA A 187 -14.80 2.43 -8.66
C ALA A 187 -13.29 2.46 -8.93
N GLU A 188 -12.66 3.64 -8.93
CA GLU A 188 -11.21 3.76 -9.09
C GLU A 188 -10.45 3.13 -7.91
N GLU A 189 -10.91 3.32 -6.67
CA GLU A 189 -10.33 2.67 -5.47
C GLU A 189 -10.34 1.13 -5.64
N LEU A 190 -11.49 0.54 -5.99
CA LEU A 190 -11.61 -0.89 -6.20
C LEU A 190 -10.76 -1.39 -7.39
N ALA A 191 -10.72 -0.63 -8.49
CA ALA A 191 -9.97 -0.99 -9.68
C ALA A 191 -8.45 -1.03 -9.40
N ARG A 192 -7.91 -0.01 -8.74
CA ARG A 192 -6.51 0.01 -8.30
C ARG A 192 -6.23 -1.09 -7.29
N ASP A 193 -7.15 -1.34 -6.37
CA ASP A 193 -7.02 -2.43 -5.42
C ASP A 193 -6.95 -3.82 -6.09
N LYS A 194 -7.72 -4.05 -7.16
CA LYS A 194 -7.60 -5.27 -7.98
C LYS A 194 -6.23 -5.39 -8.64
N LEU A 195 -5.70 -4.31 -9.23
CA LEU A 195 -4.35 -4.33 -9.81
C LEU A 195 -3.29 -4.72 -8.77
N ARG A 196 -3.37 -4.16 -7.56
CA ARG A 196 -2.42 -4.48 -6.48
C ARG A 196 -2.53 -5.93 -6.02
N GLN A 197 -3.71 -6.54 -6.09
CA GLN A 197 -3.89 -7.95 -5.75
C GLN A 197 -3.18 -8.90 -6.72
N SER A 198 -2.81 -8.45 -7.92
CA SER A 198 -1.92 -9.18 -8.83
C SER A 198 -0.47 -9.22 -8.32
N TYR A 199 -0.10 -8.35 -7.37
CA TYR A 199 1.23 -8.21 -6.80
C TYR A 199 1.23 -8.41 -5.28
N LYS A 200 0.76 -9.57 -4.82
CA LYS A 200 0.45 -9.84 -3.39
C LYS A 200 1.61 -9.65 -2.42
N LEU A 201 2.85 -9.76 -2.91
CA LEU A 201 4.07 -9.62 -2.11
C LEU A 201 4.53 -8.16 -1.99
N LEU A 202 4.01 -7.26 -2.83
CA LEU A 202 4.40 -5.86 -2.85
C LEU A 202 3.61 -5.04 -1.83
N THR A 203 3.79 -5.37 -0.54
CA THR A 203 3.08 -4.75 0.60
C THR A 203 4.06 -4.26 1.66
N ALA A 204 3.66 -3.25 2.44
CA ALA A 204 4.41 -2.79 3.60
C ALA A 204 4.55 -3.92 4.63
N ALA A 205 3.50 -4.71 4.86
CA ALA A 205 3.56 -5.86 5.75
C ALA A 205 4.67 -6.85 5.36
N ALA A 206 4.73 -7.25 4.09
CA ALA A 206 5.77 -8.13 3.58
C ALA A 206 7.19 -7.58 3.78
N LEU A 207 7.41 -6.29 3.49
CA LEU A 207 8.70 -5.63 3.67
C LEU A 207 9.15 -5.62 5.14
N TRP A 208 8.28 -5.15 6.03
CA TRP A 208 8.63 -5.05 7.45
C TRP A 208 8.82 -6.42 8.07
N ASP A 209 8.09 -7.44 7.61
CA ASP A 209 8.28 -8.81 8.08
C ASP A 209 9.67 -9.35 7.70
N LEU A 210 10.22 -9.00 6.53
CA LEU A 210 11.58 -9.39 6.12
C LEU A 210 12.66 -8.63 6.89
N VAL A 211 12.45 -7.33 7.08
CA VAL A 211 13.43 -6.43 7.71
C VAL A 211 13.51 -6.63 9.23
N GLU A 212 12.39 -6.92 9.90
CA GLU A 212 12.35 -7.17 11.35
C GLU A 212 12.83 -8.60 11.72
N TYR A 213 12.68 -9.59 10.85
CA TYR A 213 13.07 -10.98 11.16
C TYR A 213 14.59 -11.23 11.18
N GLN A 214 15.39 -10.24 10.75
CA GLN A 214 16.85 -10.33 10.68
C GLN A 214 17.54 -9.76 11.94
N GLN A 215 16.77 -9.22 12.90
CA GLN A 215 17.26 -8.73 14.20
C GLN A 215 17.07 -9.80 15.29
#